data_AF-A0A956YWB5-F1
#
_entry.id   AF-A0A956YWB5-F1
#
_cell.length_a   1.000
_cell.length_b   1.000
_cell.length_c   1.000
_cell.angle_alpha   90.00
_cell.angle_beta   90.00
_cell.angle_gamma   90.00
#
_symmetry.space_group_name_H-M   'P 1'
#
loop_
_entity.id
_entity.type
_entity.pdbx_description
1 polymer ?
#
loop_
_entity_poly.entity_id
_entity_poly.type
_entity_poly.pdbx_seq_one_letter_code
_entity_poly.pdbx_strand_id
1 'polypeptide(L)'
;MRLATFVWQKNEHLGLVLPHPHMGEDWVFAPALVQERLELYASRGTSPYHVTKPRFFPGTAPDDMVELLALGDMGMSGLRRMHDFLLRFIEQSDAYILQAAGAPLSQVQLRAPVPRPRLFFGLVQNSPTVWRHVPERHHLNLFPQGHQRPQGAVLGAGDPIILPQADVLLGGWNPELGVIIGRGGRDIPVGAAMAHVAGLTVVSDVTFDYFRRIMFDQPEPYDWFEDAMSSWGDKKSDARTPMGPFLVTLDEIGNPYDLLIYTRQNGFLRDRSHTGAMHLGIERTVSWLSSVMTLYPGDVIHMGTMGYDGSPTIDAWAPGAGDVIESEIERVGVLRNPFVVMAAEDEWRSSHTEGRVHPAPVARELIDVDRLALADPSAWQPELARHFWMVFKNTQSDADGLPARPYPRFLNAPARALAASGSAVEIPARAANLSVSCELACVIGRLARGVTAEEAADYIAGYAAMIGLHDSSFADAILEPATPQERHLPEVYTRWADGFNVIGALARFDDPLTHEFSLSISEVGSMQGSTAEYRLDAAQIMAFISQYITLFPGDVVTLGATSQQLTLPADNADGIAIHAEIDGLPAVE
;
A
#
# COMPACT_ATOMS: atom_id res chain seq x y z
N MET A 1 17.23 16.96 5.68
CA MET A 1 16.02 17.28 6.46
C MET A 1 15.32 16.02 6.96
N ARG A 2 14.71 16.06 8.15
CA ARG A 2 13.74 15.04 8.64
C ARG A 2 12.33 15.60 8.56
N LEU A 3 11.44 14.88 7.89
CA LEU A 3 10.05 15.26 7.69
C LEU A 3 9.13 14.26 8.40
N ALA A 4 8.04 14.75 8.95
CA ALA A 4 7.05 13.96 9.65
C ALA A 4 5.64 14.33 9.18
N THR A 5 4.69 13.46 9.45
CA THR A 5 3.27 13.82 9.51
C THR A 5 2.85 13.68 10.96
N PHE A 6 2.18 14.68 11.53
CA PHE A 6 1.88 14.70 12.95
C PHE A 6 0.52 15.32 13.24
N VAL A 7 -0.12 14.86 14.31
CA VAL A 7 -1.37 15.44 14.81
C VAL A 7 -1.05 16.42 15.93
N TRP A 8 -1.50 17.66 15.75
CA TRP A 8 -1.41 18.71 16.75
C TRP A 8 -2.67 19.57 16.72
N GLN A 9 -3.20 19.86 17.93
CA GLN A 9 -4.47 20.57 18.09
C GLN A 9 -5.63 19.96 17.29
N LYS A 10 -5.68 18.62 17.21
CA LYS A 10 -6.66 17.80 16.47
C LYS A 10 -6.59 17.88 14.94
N ASN A 11 -5.61 18.58 14.38
CA ASN A 11 -5.38 18.61 12.94
C ASN A 11 -4.11 17.83 12.60
N GLU A 12 -4.11 17.16 11.45
CA GLU A 12 -2.93 16.56 10.87
C GLU A 12 -2.16 17.62 10.09
N HIS A 13 -0.82 17.62 10.23
CA HIS A 13 0.07 18.57 9.55
C HIS A 13 1.28 17.84 8.99
N LEU A 14 1.79 18.33 7.86
CA LEU A 14 3.17 18.18 7.45
C LEU A 14 4.08 18.82 8.50
N GLY A 15 5.15 18.14 8.89
CA GLY A 15 6.10 18.58 9.89
C GLY A 15 7.53 18.60 9.38
N LEU A 16 8.24 19.68 9.66
CA LEU A 16 9.70 19.78 9.55
C LEU A 16 10.31 19.64 10.94
N VAL A 17 11.12 18.60 11.16
CA VAL A 17 11.68 18.30 12.48
C VAL A 17 13.09 18.88 12.61
N LEU A 18 13.31 19.70 13.63
CA LEU A 18 14.55 20.44 13.88
C LEU A 18 14.98 20.33 15.35
N PRO A 19 16.30 20.29 15.65
CA PRO A 19 16.76 20.45 17.02
C PRO A 19 16.46 21.87 17.52
N HIS A 20 15.85 22.01 18.69
CA HIS A 20 15.56 23.32 19.26
C HIS A 20 16.77 23.85 20.05
N PRO A 21 17.43 24.94 19.61
CA PRO A 21 18.72 25.37 20.14
C PRO A 21 18.70 25.73 21.63
N HIS A 22 17.54 26.15 22.17
CA HIS A 22 17.42 26.56 23.58
C HIS A 22 16.80 25.50 24.51
N MET A 23 16.18 24.43 23.98
CA MET A 23 15.39 23.49 24.78
C MET A 23 16.06 22.11 24.91
N GLY A 24 17.06 21.81 24.07
CA GLY A 24 17.77 20.53 24.12
C GLY A 24 16.93 19.32 23.67
N GLU A 25 15.77 19.56 23.05
CA GLU A 25 14.91 18.53 22.45
C GLU A 25 14.55 18.90 21.01
N ASP A 26 14.13 17.90 20.24
CA ASP A 26 13.63 18.11 18.87
C ASP A 26 12.23 18.71 18.90
N TRP A 27 11.99 19.65 17.98
CA TRP A 27 10.69 20.25 17.71
C TRP A 27 10.23 19.90 16.30
N VAL A 28 8.92 19.83 16.12
CA VAL A 28 8.29 19.72 14.80
C VAL A 28 7.53 21.00 14.49
N PHE A 29 7.78 21.58 13.32
CA PHE A 29 7.14 22.80 12.86
C PHE A 29 6.29 22.51 11.62
N ALA A 30 5.06 23.01 11.61
CA ALA A 30 4.18 22.90 10.45
C ALA A 30 4.50 23.99 9.42
N PRO A 31 4.98 23.67 8.21
CA PRO A 31 5.38 24.68 7.23
C PRO A 31 4.28 25.70 6.89
N ALA A 32 3.02 25.23 6.80
CA ALA A 32 1.86 26.08 6.60
C ALA A 32 1.71 27.14 7.69
N LEU A 33 1.72 26.72 8.95
CA LEU A 33 1.61 27.63 10.10
C LEU A 33 2.83 28.53 10.24
N VAL A 34 4.04 28.04 9.94
CA VAL A 34 5.25 28.86 9.96
C VAL A 34 5.12 30.03 8.99
N GLN A 35 4.73 29.75 7.74
CA GLN A 35 4.56 30.81 6.74
C GLN A 35 3.47 31.81 7.16
N GLU A 36 2.31 31.31 7.62
CA GLU A 36 1.21 32.16 8.11
C GLU A 36 1.66 33.08 9.26
N ARG A 37 2.35 32.54 10.27
CA ARG A 37 2.81 33.31 11.42
C ARG A 37 3.83 34.39 11.05
N LEU A 38 4.76 34.07 10.17
CA LEU A 38 5.75 35.04 9.70
C LEU A 38 5.12 36.13 8.84
N GLU A 39 4.14 35.80 7.99
CA GLU A 39 3.39 36.78 7.22
C GLU A 39 2.56 37.71 8.13
N LEU A 40 1.91 37.15 9.16
CA LEU A 40 1.18 37.93 10.16
C LEU A 40 2.12 38.84 10.96
N TYR A 41 3.25 38.32 11.42
CA TYR A 41 4.24 39.11 12.16
C TYR A 41 4.78 40.27 11.31
N ALA A 42 5.17 40.00 10.06
CA ALA A 42 5.63 41.02 9.12
C ALA A 42 4.53 42.03 8.72
N SER A 43 3.25 41.71 8.91
CA SER A 43 2.13 42.62 8.63
C SER A 43 1.83 43.62 9.76
N ARG A 44 2.39 43.42 10.96
CA ARG A 44 2.18 44.35 12.09
C ARG A 44 2.96 45.63 11.84
N GLY A 45 2.24 46.71 11.56
CA GLY A 45 2.82 48.04 11.34
C GLY A 45 3.41 48.63 12.62
N THR A 46 4.72 48.48 12.81
CA THR A 46 5.47 49.23 13.82
C THR A 46 6.63 49.94 13.11
N SER A 47 6.57 51.28 13.00
CA SER A 47 7.53 52.14 12.28
C SER A 47 7.36 52.17 10.73
N PRO A 48 7.87 53.18 9.98
CA PRO A 48 7.59 53.37 8.55
C PRO A 48 8.37 52.41 7.63
N TYR A 49 8.86 51.29 8.16
CA TYR A 49 9.65 50.32 7.42
C TYR A 49 8.73 49.21 6.90
N HIS A 50 8.72 49.01 5.59
CA HIS A 50 8.09 47.85 4.97
C HIS A 50 9.01 46.64 5.13
N VAL A 51 8.67 45.71 6.04
CA VAL A 51 9.37 44.43 6.14
C VAL A 51 8.95 43.55 4.96
N THR A 52 9.93 42.99 4.24
CA THR A 52 9.66 41.97 3.21
C THR A 52 9.02 40.75 3.86
N LYS A 53 7.84 40.34 3.38
CA LYS A 53 7.16 39.13 3.82
C LYS A 53 7.94 37.90 3.34
N PRO A 54 8.50 37.06 4.23
CA PRO A 54 9.18 35.86 3.79
C PRO A 54 8.15 34.91 3.16
N ARG A 55 8.39 34.51 1.91
CA ARG A 55 7.61 33.49 1.21
C ARG A 55 8.54 32.36 0.82
N PHE A 56 8.24 31.17 1.32
CA PHE A 56 9.03 29.97 1.05
C PHE A 56 8.46 29.22 -0.14
N PHE A 57 7.14 29.25 -0.30
CA PHE A 57 6.41 28.60 -1.39
C PHE A 57 5.77 29.66 -2.30
N PRO A 58 5.52 29.34 -3.59
CA PRO A 58 4.93 30.28 -4.54
C PRO A 58 3.49 30.68 -4.20
N GLY A 59 2.78 29.87 -3.39
CA GLY A 59 1.45 30.14 -2.87
C GLY A 59 1.32 29.75 -1.40
N THR A 60 0.17 29.19 -1.02
CA THR A 60 -0.01 28.54 0.27
C THR A 60 1.04 27.44 0.43
N ALA A 61 1.67 27.38 1.60
CA ALA A 61 2.59 26.30 1.92
C ALA A 61 1.81 24.97 2.02
N PRO A 62 2.39 23.84 1.57
CA PRO A 62 1.71 22.54 1.61
C PRO A 62 1.42 22.14 3.06
N ASP A 63 0.25 21.56 3.29
CA ASP A 63 -0.18 21.12 4.63
C ASP A 63 -0.05 19.61 4.82
N ASP A 64 0.16 18.86 3.73
CA ASP A 64 0.45 17.42 3.76
C ASP A 64 1.72 17.03 2.98
N MET A 65 2.23 15.82 3.28
CA MET A 65 3.45 15.27 2.69
C MET A 65 3.33 15.09 1.17
N VAL A 66 2.19 14.60 0.68
CA VAL A 66 2.00 14.32 -0.75
C VAL A 66 1.90 15.63 -1.53
N GLU A 67 1.21 16.64 -1.01
CA GLU A 67 1.20 18.01 -1.56
C GLU A 67 2.61 18.59 -1.68
N LEU A 68 3.42 18.48 -0.63
CA LEU A 68 4.83 18.91 -0.66
C LEU A 68 5.61 18.21 -1.78
N LEU A 69 5.49 16.89 -1.87
CA LEU A 69 6.22 16.11 -2.86
C LEU A 69 5.72 16.37 -4.28
N ALA A 70 4.42 16.61 -4.46
CA ALA A 70 3.81 16.96 -5.74
C ALA A 70 4.31 18.31 -6.31
N LEU A 71 4.75 19.23 -5.45
CA LEU A 71 5.43 20.47 -5.87
C LEU A 71 6.86 20.24 -6.40
N GLY A 72 7.38 19.01 -6.30
CA GLY A 72 8.69 18.60 -6.81
C GLY A 72 9.84 19.49 -6.29
N ASP A 73 10.75 19.85 -7.19
CA ASP A 73 11.93 20.66 -6.85
C ASP A 73 11.58 22.01 -6.22
N MET A 74 10.44 22.61 -6.61
CA MET A 74 9.98 23.88 -6.02
C MET A 74 9.57 23.70 -4.56
N GLY A 75 8.84 22.62 -4.25
CA GLY A 75 8.43 22.27 -2.90
C GLY A 75 9.64 22.01 -1.99
N MET A 76 10.52 21.10 -2.43
CA MET A 76 11.72 20.74 -1.68
C MET A 76 12.69 21.92 -1.50
N SER A 77 12.83 22.79 -2.51
CA SER A 77 13.64 24.00 -2.40
C SER A 77 13.02 25.04 -1.45
N GLY A 78 11.69 25.19 -1.47
CA GLY A 78 10.96 26.04 -0.53
C GLY A 78 11.15 25.58 0.91
N LEU A 79 11.02 24.27 1.13
CA LEU A 79 11.20 23.65 2.44
C LEU A 79 12.65 23.80 2.94
N ARG A 80 13.65 23.62 2.08
CA ARG A 80 15.07 23.86 2.44
C ARG A 80 15.33 25.31 2.86
N ARG A 81 14.77 26.28 2.12
CA ARG A 81 14.86 27.70 2.53
C ARG A 81 14.20 27.95 3.89
N MET A 82 13.05 27.32 4.15
CA MET A 82 12.35 27.42 5.42
C MET A 82 13.16 26.78 6.56
N HIS A 83 13.70 25.59 6.34
CA HIS A 83 14.60 24.90 7.26
C HIS A 83 15.75 25.80 7.71
N ASP A 84 16.49 26.35 6.75
CA ASP A 84 17.65 27.19 7.06
C ASP A 84 17.24 28.51 7.73
N PHE A 85 16.08 29.05 7.35
CA PHE A 85 15.52 30.22 8.02
C PHE A 85 15.16 29.92 9.47
N LEU A 86 14.46 28.82 9.75
CA LEU A 86 14.01 28.44 11.09
C LEU A 86 15.18 28.22 12.03
N LEU A 87 16.22 27.50 11.60
CA LEU A 87 17.43 27.29 12.41
C LEU A 87 18.04 28.63 12.84
N ARG A 88 18.25 29.56 11.91
CA ARG A 88 18.78 30.90 12.22
C ARG A 88 17.81 31.72 13.07
N PHE A 89 16.52 31.68 12.75
CA PHE A 89 15.52 32.51 13.41
C PHE A 89 15.35 32.12 14.87
N ILE A 90 15.25 30.83 15.19
CA ILE A 90 15.09 30.34 16.56
C ILE A 90 16.36 30.60 17.38
N GLU A 91 17.55 30.50 16.77
CA GLU A 91 18.81 30.81 17.43
C GLU A 91 18.95 32.31 17.77
N GLN A 92 18.53 33.20 16.86
CA GLN A 92 18.82 34.64 16.93
C GLN A 92 17.65 35.52 17.42
N SER A 93 16.42 35.01 17.36
CA SER A 93 15.20 35.78 17.62
C SER A 93 14.39 35.19 18.76
N ASP A 94 13.30 35.88 19.09
CA ASP A 94 12.34 35.38 20.06
C ASP A 94 11.60 34.14 19.54
N ALA A 95 11.96 32.97 20.08
CA ALA A 95 11.31 31.69 19.78
C ALA A 95 9.80 31.70 20.05
N TYR A 96 9.29 32.60 20.92
CA TYR A 96 7.85 32.74 21.18
C TYR A 96 7.04 33.05 19.91
N ILE A 97 7.63 33.68 18.89
CA ILE A 97 6.94 34.00 17.62
C ILE A 97 6.48 32.73 16.89
N LEU A 98 7.24 31.64 17.00
CA LEU A 98 6.98 30.38 16.28
C LEU A 98 6.43 29.26 17.17
N GLN A 99 6.24 29.49 18.47
CA GLN A 99 5.60 28.50 19.36
C GLN A 99 4.18 28.11 18.92
N ALA A 100 3.49 28.99 18.18
CA ALA A 100 2.16 28.72 17.63
C ALA A 100 2.20 28.07 16.23
N ALA A 101 3.38 27.66 15.75
CA ALA A 101 3.60 26.99 14.47
C ALA A 101 4.33 25.64 14.61
N GLY A 102 4.57 25.19 15.84
CA GLY A 102 5.23 23.93 16.13
C GLY A 102 5.13 23.56 17.59
N ALA A 103 5.57 22.36 17.91
CA ALA A 103 5.57 21.83 19.27
C ALA A 103 6.80 20.95 19.51
N PRO A 104 7.18 20.72 20.78
CA PRO A 104 8.09 19.65 21.12
C PRO A 104 7.65 18.33 20.49
N LEU A 105 8.59 17.60 19.89
CA LEU A 105 8.29 16.33 19.23
C LEU A 105 7.66 15.32 20.20
N SER A 106 8.03 15.41 21.48
CA SER A 106 7.50 14.60 22.59
C SER A 106 6.03 14.89 22.93
N GLN A 107 5.47 16.01 22.46
CA GLN A 107 4.11 16.47 22.77
C GLN A 107 3.12 16.33 21.61
N VAL A 108 3.54 15.70 20.52
CA VAL A 108 2.68 15.44 19.35
C VAL A 108 2.51 13.95 19.13
N GLN A 109 1.42 13.57 18.45
CA GLN A 109 1.28 12.22 17.93
C GLN A 109 1.84 12.16 16.51
N LEU A 110 2.87 11.36 16.28
CA LEU A 110 3.36 11.10 14.94
C LEU A 110 2.42 10.13 14.20
N ARG A 111 2.18 10.43 12.93
CA ARG A 111 1.59 9.49 11.96
C ARG A 111 2.71 8.86 11.14
N ALA A 112 2.35 7.92 10.30
CA ALA A 112 3.27 7.50 9.24
C ALA A 112 3.59 8.70 8.34
N PRO A 113 4.83 8.86 7.85
CA PRO A 113 5.20 9.99 6.98
C PRO A 113 4.25 10.17 5.79
N VAL A 114 3.79 9.06 5.21
CA VAL A 114 2.66 9.04 4.26
C VAL A 114 1.54 8.17 4.87
N PRO A 115 0.55 8.76 5.55
CA PRO A 115 -0.49 7.99 6.26
C PRO A 115 -1.48 7.28 5.31
N ARG A 116 -1.62 7.80 4.09
CA ARG A 116 -2.59 7.33 3.09
C ARG A 116 -1.86 7.04 1.76
N PRO A 117 -0.89 6.11 1.75
CA PRO A 117 -0.12 5.84 0.55
C PRO A 117 -1.04 5.27 -0.53
N ARG A 118 -0.85 5.73 -1.77
CA ARG A 118 -1.56 5.18 -2.94
C ARG A 118 -0.97 3.82 -3.30
N LEU A 119 0.36 3.77 -3.45
CA LEU A 119 1.14 2.54 -3.51
C LEU A 119 1.87 2.32 -2.19
N PHE A 120 1.75 1.13 -1.61
CA PHE A 120 2.55 0.70 -0.48
C PHE A 120 3.04 -0.72 -0.74
N PHE A 121 4.09 -0.83 -1.56
CA PHE A 121 4.53 -2.09 -2.14
C PHE A 121 5.74 -2.65 -1.39
N GLY A 122 5.65 -3.91 -0.97
CA GLY A 122 6.69 -4.61 -0.24
C GLY A 122 7.34 -5.70 -1.02
N LEU A 123 8.66 -5.61 -1.21
CA LEU A 123 9.42 -6.68 -1.84
C LEU A 123 9.51 -7.88 -0.90
N VAL A 124 9.53 -9.08 -1.49
CA VAL A 124 9.76 -10.33 -0.76
C VAL A 124 11.07 -10.96 -1.18
N GLN A 125 11.72 -11.63 -0.22
CA GLN A 125 12.95 -12.40 -0.44
C GLN A 125 14.10 -11.58 -1.06
N ASN A 126 14.17 -10.28 -0.78
CA ASN A 126 15.19 -9.38 -1.33
C ASN A 126 16.52 -9.38 -0.55
N SER A 127 16.83 -10.45 0.18
CA SER A 127 18.07 -10.61 0.93
C SER A 127 18.67 -12.00 0.78
N PRO A 128 20.01 -12.12 0.67
CA PRO A 128 20.74 -13.38 0.62
C PRO A 128 20.42 -14.38 1.72
N THR A 129 20.14 -13.90 2.92
CA THR A 129 19.85 -14.74 4.08
C THR A 129 18.63 -15.64 3.85
N VAL A 130 17.64 -15.16 3.09
CA VAL A 130 16.38 -15.85 2.87
C VAL A 130 16.56 -17.18 2.11
N TRP A 131 17.56 -17.27 1.22
CA TRP A 131 17.91 -18.51 0.52
C TRP A 131 19.10 -19.24 1.12
N ARG A 132 20.01 -18.57 1.83
CA ARG A 132 21.13 -19.24 2.53
C ARG A 132 20.71 -20.06 3.73
N HIS A 133 19.63 -19.67 4.42
CA HIS A 133 19.19 -20.32 5.66
C HIS A 133 18.01 -21.28 5.48
N VAL A 134 17.42 -21.35 4.28
CA VAL A 134 16.30 -22.25 3.98
C VAL A 134 16.76 -23.22 2.88
N PRO A 135 17.26 -24.42 3.23
CA PRO A 135 17.88 -25.35 2.27
C PRO A 135 16.98 -25.76 1.10
N GLU A 136 15.66 -25.71 1.30
CA GLU A 136 14.63 -26.07 0.33
C GLU A 136 14.28 -24.93 -0.64
N ARG A 137 14.79 -23.72 -0.41
CA ARG A 137 14.60 -22.57 -1.30
C ARG A 137 15.75 -22.48 -2.29
N HIS A 138 15.42 -22.72 -3.56
CA HIS A 138 16.40 -22.76 -4.66
C HIS A 138 16.27 -21.63 -5.69
N HIS A 139 15.31 -20.71 -5.52
CA HIS A 139 15.06 -19.63 -6.47
C HIS A 139 15.59 -18.27 -6.00
N LEU A 140 15.98 -17.43 -6.96
CA LEU A 140 16.45 -16.07 -6.76
C LEU A 140 15.54 -15.11 -7.54
N ASN A 141 14.96 -14.12 -6.86
CA ASN A 141 14.10 -13.14 -7.50
C ASN A 141 14.92 -12.20 -8.37
N LEU A 142 14.76 -12.29 -9.69
CA LEU A 142 15.45 -11.43 -10.66
C LEU A 142 14.68 -10.14 -10.97
N PHE A 143 13.43 -10.05 -10.51
CA PHE A 143 12.58 -8.87 -10.59
C PHE A 143 11.98 -8.57 -9.21
N PRO A 144 11.45 -7.35 -8.97
CA PRO A 144 10.83 -6.92 -7.72
C PRO A 144 9.53 -7.66 -7.38
N GLN A 145 9.65 -8.95 -7.07
CA GLN A 145 8.56 -9.73 -6.51
C GLN A 145 8.13 -9.14 -5.17
N GLY A 146 6.84 -8.97 -4.96
CA GLY A 146 6.33 -8.33 -3.77
C GLY A 146 4.82 -8.28 -3.71
N HIS A 147 4.29 -7.49 -2.79
CA HIS A 147 2.86 -7.34 -2.66
C HIS A 147 2.48 -5.97 -2.11
N GLN A 148 1.30 -5.50 -2.51
CA GLN A 148 0.72 -4.27 -2.01
C GLN A 148 0.22 -4.45 -0.55
N ARG A 149 0.20 -3.35 0.19
CA ARG A 149 -0.47 -3.20 1.49
C ARG A 149 -1.67 -2.25 1.33
N PRO A 150 -2.85 -2.56 1.89
CA PRO A 150 -3.95 -1.61 1.92
C PRO A 150 -3.67 -0.50 2.93
N GLN A 151 -4.36 0.64 2.79
CA GLN A 151 -4.24 1.77 3.72
C GLN A 151 -4.61 1.37 5.16
N GLY A 152 -5.50 0.37 5.33
CA GLY A 152 -5.87 -0.17 6.65
C GLY A 152 -4.69 -0.75 7.43
N ALA A 153 -3.64 -1.22 6.76
CA ALA A 153 -2.46 -1.79 7.41
C ALA A 153 -1.53 -0.74 8.02
N VAL A 154 -1.58 0.52 7.56
CA VAL A 154 -0.61 1.57 7.89
C VAL A 154 -0.74 2.02 9.34
N LEU A 155 0.41 2.12 10.04
CA LEU A 155 0.52 2.69 11.38
C LEU A 155 1.66 3.72 11.43
N GLY A 156 1.50 4.75 12.26
CA GLY A 156 2.58 5.68 12.61
C GLY A 156 3.41 5.21 13.80
N ALA A 157 4.40 6.01 14.17
CA ALA A 157 5.16 5.77 15.39
C ALA A 157 4.27 5.95 16.63
N GLY A 158 4.32 4.98 17.54
CA GLY A 158 3.53 4.94 18.77
C GLY A 158 2.13 4.35 18.62
N ASP A 159 1.62 4.21 17.40
CA ASP A 159 0.34 3.55 17.18
C ASP A 159 0.42 2.05 17.57
N PRO A 160 -0.62 1.48 18.21
CA PRO A 160 -0.58 0.10 18.66
C PRO A 160 -0.71 -0.89 17.50
N ILE A 161 0.08 -1.97 17.55
CA ILE A 161 -0.13 -3.15 16.72
C ILE A 161 -1.09 -4.07 17.49
N ILE A 162 -2.29 -4.24 16.96
CA ILE A 162 -3.36 -4.92 17.68
C ILE A 162 -3.37 -6.41 17.33
N LEU A 163 -3.35 -7.26 18.36
CA LEU A 163 -3.46 -8.71 18.28
C LEU A 163 -4.83 -9.13 18.79
N PRO A 164 -5.65 -9.86 18.02
CA PRO A 164 -6.83 -10.51 18.54
C PRO A 164 -6.39 -11.61 19.52
N GLN A 165 -7.13 -11.76 20.60
CA GLN A 165 -6.86 -12.76 21.63
C GLN A 165 -7.14 -14.15 21.04
N ALA A 166 -6.10 -14.78 20.54
CA ALA A 166 -6.08 -16.19 20.19
C ALA A 166 -4.86 -16.82 20.86
N ASP A 167 -5.02 -18.06 21.33
CA ASP A 167 -3.92 -18.81 21.96
C ASP A 167 -2.69 -18.82 21.02
N VAL A 168 -1.60 -18.25 21.55
CA VAL A 168 -0.24 -18.11 20.99
C VAL A 168 -0.20 -17.93 19.48
N LEU A 169 -0.32 -16.69 19.00
CA LEU A 169 0.05 -16.35 17.63
C LEU A 169 1.57 -16.31 17.51
N LEU A 170 2.14 -17.10 16.60
CA LEU A 170 3.50 -16.83 16.15
C LEU A 170 3.46 -15.53 15.36
N GLY A 171 4.28 -14.56 15.78
CA GLY A 171 4.33 -13.22 15.23
C GLY A 171 5.76 -12.87 14.84
N GLY A 172 5.95 -12.44 13.59
CA GLY A 172 7.21 -11.90 13.10
C GLY A 172 7.10 -10.41 12.89
N TRP A 173 8.16 -9.67 13.21
CA TRP A 173 8.34 -8.28 12.78
C TRP A 173 9.76 -8.12 12.27
N ASN A 174 9.92 -7.47 11.12
CA ASN A 174 11.25 -7.17 10.59
C ASN A 174 11.30 -5.73 10.07
N PRO A 175 12.32 -4.95 10.45
CA PRO A 175 12.58 -3.65 9.83
C PRO A 175 12.96 -3.84 8.36
N GLU A 176 12.38 -2.98 7.53
CA GLU A 176 12.65 -2.88 6.11
C GLU A 176 12.91 -1.41 5.75
N LEU A 177 13.79 -1.20 4.76
CA LEU A 177 14.06 0.13 4.24
C LEU A 177 12.91 0.56 3.33
N GLY A 178 12.15 1.57 3.75
CA GLY A 178 11.12 2.21 2.94
C GLY A 178 11.69 3.33 2.09
N VAL A 179 11.36 3.33 0.80
CA VAL A 179 11.71 4.33 -0.20
C VAL A 179 10.44 5.11 -0.54
N ILE A 180 10.46 6.42 -0.36
CA ILE A 180 9.31 7.28 -0.68
C ILE A 180 9.60 8.02 -1.98
N ILE A 181 8.71 7.85 -2.96
CA ILE A 181 8.79 8.54 -4.26
C ILE A 181 8.46 10.02 -4.09
N GLY A 182 9.36 10.89 -4.53
CA GLY A 182 9.19 12.34 -4.52
C GLY A 182 8.76 12.92 -5.86
N ARG A 183 9.15 12.28 -6.96
CA ARG A 183 8.79 12.70 -8.31
C ARG A 183 8.15 11.53 -9.04
N GLY A 184 6.97 11.74 -9.61
CA GLY A 184 6.30 10.71 -10.40
C GLY A 184 6.99 10.41 -11.73
N GLY A 185 6.61 9.30 -12.36
CA GLY A 185 7.09 8.91 -13.68
C GLY A 185 6.66 7.50 -14.09
N ARG A 186 6.71 7.27 -15.40
CA ARG A 186 6.53 5.98 -16.08
C ARG A 186 7.79 5.71 -16.90
N ASP A 187 8.15 4.44 -17.06
CA ASP A 187 9.33 3.99 -17.81
C ASP A 187 10.63 4.68 -17.37
N ILE A 188 10.80 4.83 -16.06
CA ILE A 188 11.96 5.50 -15.48
C ILE A 188 13.20 4.61 -15.71
N PRO A 189 14.24 5.09 -16.41
CA PRO A 189 15.44 4.30 -16.60
C PRO A 189 16.21 4.17 -15.28
N VAL A 190 16.88 3.03 -15.07
CA VAL A 190 17.64 2.72 -13.85
C VAL A 190 18.55 3.88 -13.42
N GLY A 191 19.27 4.52 -14.35
CA GLY A 191 20.18 5.63 -14.06
C GLY A 191 19.49 6.93 -13.58
N ALA A 192 18.19 7.08 -13.79
CA ALA A 192 17.41 8.23 -13.32
C ALA A 192 16.62 7.94 -12.04
N ALA A 193 16.51 6.67 -11.62
CA ALA A 193 15.63 6.23 -10.55
C ALA A 193 15.83 6.99 -9.22
N MET A 194 17.07 7.21 -8.78
CA MET A 194 17.33 7.92 -7.53
C MET A 194 16.87 9.38 -7.53
N ALA A 195 16.76 10.02 -8.70
CA ALA A 195 16.22 11.39 -8.81
C ALA A 195 14.70 11.44 -8.55
N HIS A 196 14.03 10.29 -8.54
CA HIS A 196 12.62 10.17 -8.20
C HIS A 196 12.38 9.88 -6.71
N VAL A 197 13.42 9.63 -5.91
CA VAL A 197 13.31 9.31 -4.49
C VAL A 197 13.39 10.58 -3.64
N ALA A 198 12.37 10.85 -2.82
CA ALA A 198 12.37 11.97 -1.88
C ALA A 198 13.25 11.70 -0.65
N GLY A 199 13.23 10.46 -0.17
CA GLY A 199 13.89 10.07 1.05
C GLY A 199 13.54 8.65 1.47
N LEU A 200 14.05 8.29 2.65
CA LEU A 200 13.92 6.96 3.23
C LEU A 200 13.16 7.02 4.56
N THR A 201 12.49 5.92 4.90
CA THR A 201 11.78 5.72 6.17
C THR A 201 12.01 4.29 6.67
N VAL A 202 11.75 4.03 7.95
CA VAL A 202 11.63 2.63 8.43
C VAL A 202 10.22 2.15 8.11
N VAL A 203 10.11 0.91 7.66
CA VAL A 203 8.85 0.15 7.59
C VAL A 203 9.04 -1.11 8.43
N SER A 204 8.07 -1.47 9.25
CA SER A 204 8.10 -2.73 10.00
C SER A 204 7.15 -3.72 9.33
N ASP A 205 7.69 -4.78 8.72
CA ASP A 205 6.90 -5.87 8.15
C ASP A 205 6.43 -6.80 9.27
N VAL A 206 5.25 -6.54 9.81
CA VAL A 206 4.65 -7.38 10.85
C VAL A 206 3.72 -8.42 10.22
N THR A 207 3.88 -9.67 10.64
CA THR A 207 3.10 -10.81 10.18
C THR A 207 2.69 -11.67 11.36
N PHE A 208 1.53 -12.31 11.22
CA PHE A 208 1.01 -13.34 12.12
C PHE A 208 0.53 -14.51 11.28
N ASP A 209 -0.03 -15.54 11.88
CA ASP A 209 -0.52 -16.73 11.17
C ASP A 209 -2.07 -16.77 11.08
N TYR A 210 -2.78 -15.65 10.85
CA TYR A 210 -4.26 -15.67 10.85
C TYR A 210 -4.82 -16.37 9.64
N PHE A 211 -4.47 -15.90 8.44
CA PHE A 211 -4.90 -16.53 7.20
C PHE A 211 -4.33 -17.94 7.11
N ARG A 212 -3.10 -18.15 7.62
CA ARG A 212 -2.53 -19.49 7.71
C ARG A 212 -3.43 -20.45 8.49
N ARG A 213 -3.96 -20.07 9.66
CA ARG A 213 -4.87 -20.92 10.45
C ARG A 213 -6.18 -21.24 9.72
N ILE A 214 -6.75 -20.27 9.02
CA ILE A 214 -8.00 -20.49 8.27
C ILE A 214 -7.78 -21.43 7.06
N MET A 215 -6.64 -21.28 6.40
CA MET A 215 -6.35 -21.98 5.14
C MET A 215 -5.73 -23.38 5.35
N PHE A 216 -4.76 -23.52 6.26
CA PHE A 216 -3.91 -24.71 6.40
C PHE A 216 -4.40 -25.78 7.40
N ASP A 217 -5.54 -25.58 8.07
CA ASP A 217 -6.16 -26.62 8.91
C ASP A 217 -6.76 -27.79 8.09
N GLN A 218 -6.55 -27.82 6.76
CA GLN A 218 -7.03 -28.84 5.83
C GLN A 218 -5.87 -29.68 5.25
N PRO A 219 -5.94 -31.03 5.26
CA PRO A 219 -4.92 -31.89 4.67
C PRO A 219 -5.04 -31.90 3.14
N GLU A 220 -4.39 -30.95 2.49
CA GLU A 220 -4.52 -30.74 1.06
C GLU A 220 -3.17 -30.79 0.30
N PRO A 221 -3.18 -30.97 -1.03
CA PRO A 221 -1.97 -30.87 -1.85
C PRO A 221 -1.27 -29.51 -1.68
N TYR A 222 0.05 -29.49 -1.86
CA TYR A 222 0.84 -28.27 -1.81
C TYR A 222 0.36 -27.25 -2.85
N ASP A 223 0.02 -26.05 -2.40
CA ASP A 223 -0.34 -24.89 -3.20
C ASP A 223 0.59 -23.73 -2.84
N TRP A 224 1.48 -23.38 -3.75
CA TRP A 224 2.46 -22.31 -3.55
C TRP A 224 1.79 -20.94 -3.44
N PHE A 225 0.65 -20.73 -4.13
CA PHE A 225 -0.05 -19.46 -4.13
C PHE A 225 -0.68 -19.24 -2.77
N GLU A 226 -1.25 -20.28 -2.17
CA GLU A 226 -1.77 -20.27 -0.80
C GLU A 226 -0.70 -19.99 0.25
N ASP A 227 0.48 -20.60 0.13
CA ASP A 227 1.61 -20.32 1.04
C ASP A 227 2.04 -18.85 0.96
N ALA A 228 2.18 -18.31 -0.26
CA ALA A 228 2.43 -16.89 -0.46
C ALA A 228 1.29 -16.03 0.11
N MET A 229 0.04 -16.41 -0.18
CA MET A 229 -1.16 -15.70 0.21
C MET A 229 -1.39 -15.62 1.70
N SER A 230 -1.18 -16.71 2.43
CA SER A 230 -1.34 -16.70 3.88
C SER A 230 -0.39 -15.69 4.51
N SER A 231 0.91 -15.77 4.18
CA SER A 231 1.91 -14.81 4.66
C SER A 231 1.59 -13.38 4.21
N TRP A 232 1.24 -13.17 2.94
CA TRP A 232 1.01 -11.83 2.39
C TRP A 232 -0.34 -11.23 2.81
N GLY A 233 -1.33 -12.06 3.12
CA GLY A 233 -2.65 -11.69 3.63
C GLY A 233 -2.56 -11.23 5.08
N ASP A 234 -1.80 -11.93 5.92
CA ASP A 234 -1.57 -11.54 7.31
C ASP A 234 -0.90 -10.16 7.39
N LYS A 235 0.04 -9.95 6.48
CA LYS A 235 0.73 -8.69 6.22
C LYS A 235 -0.14 -7.55 5.68
N LYS A 236 -1.31 -7.84 5.10
CA LYS A 236 -2.30 -6.85 4.63
C LYS A 236 -3.34 -6.50 5.69
N SER A 237 -3.41 -7.29 6.76
CA SER A 237 -4.38 -7.09 7.84
C SER A 237 -4.23 -5.71 8.46
N ASP A 238 -5.32 -5.20 9.02
CA ASP A 238 -5.33 -3.87 9.59
C ASP A 238 -4.32 -3.72 10.73
N ALA A 239 -3.71 -2.54 10.79
CA ALA A 239 -2.76 -2.16 11.84
C ALA A 239 -1.53 -3.09 11.94
N ARG A 240 -0.91 -3.46 10.80
CA ARG A 240 0.23 -4.40 10.71
C ARG A 240 1.48 -3.89 10.03
N THR A 241 1.46 -2.70 9.45
CA THR A 241 2.62 -2.17 8.73
C THR A 241 2.96 -0.77 9.22
N PRO A 242 3.57 -0.67 10.42
CA PRO A 242 4.15 0.58 10.90
C PRO A 242 5.14 1.17 9.90
N MET A 243 5.10 2.48 9.74
CA MET A 243 6.02 3.25 8.91
C MET A 243 6.39 4.55 9.63
N GLY A 244 7.67 4.91 9.60
CA GLY A 244 8.19 6.14 10.21
C GLY A 244 9.50 5.90 10.97
N PRO A 245 9.83 6.72 11.99
CA PRO A 245 9.07 7.89 12.45
C PRO A 245 9.12 9.06 11.47
N PHE A 246 10.08 9.08 10.54
CA PHE A 246 10.33 10.19 9.62
C PHE A 246 10.54 9.72 8.19
N LEU A 247 10.27 10.62 7.24
CA LEU A 247 10.94 10.63 5.95
C LEU A 247 12.24 11.43 6.12
N VAL A 248 13.38 10.80 5.87
CA VAL A 248 14.70 11.46 5.91
C VAL A 248 15.25 11.61 4.50
N THR A 249 15.61 12.85 4.13
CA THR A 249 16.08 13.16 2.77
C THR A 249 17.46 12.56 2.50
N LEU A 250 17.72 12.25 1.23
CA LEU A 250 18.94 11.52 0.82
C LEU A 250 20.26 12.24 1.19
N ASP A 251 20.25 13.57 1.27
CA ASP A 251 21.40 14.38 1.69
C ASP A 251 21.76 14.19 3.17
N GLU A 252 20.81 13.83 4.05
CA GLU A 252 21.10 13.45 5.44
C GLU A 252 21.49 11.99 5.58
N ILE A 253 20.94 11.12 4.73
CA ILE A 253 21.25 9.69 4.74
C ILE A 253 22.68 9.45 4.26
N GLY A 254 23.08 10.08 3.15
CA GLY A 254 24.28 9.69 2.42
C GLY A 254 24.03 8.44 1.58
N ASN A 255 24.77 7.36 1.85
CA ASN A 255 24.65 6.12 1.07
C ASN A 255 23.50 5.24 1.60
N PRO A 256 22.43 4.99 0.82
CA PRO A 256 21.29 4.17 1.26
C PRO A 256 21.65 2.68 1.48
N TYR A 257 22.78 2.23 0.94
CA TYR A 257 23.27 0.85 1.03
C TYR A 257 24.27 0.61 2.17
N ASP A 258 24.50 1.63 3.01
CA ASP A 258 25.48 1.59 4.11
C ASP A 258 24.85 2.09 5.42
N LEU A 259 23.79 1.40 5.86
CA LEU A 259 23.05 1.71 7.08
C LEU A 259 22.88 0.43 7.91
N LEU A 260 23.23 0.53 9.20
CA LEU A 260 22.90 -0.52 10.17
C LEU A 260 21.41 -0.54 10.46
N ILE A 261 20.88 -1.74 10.66
CA ILE A 261 19.49 -2.00 10.98
C ILE A 261 19.44 -2.78 12.30
N TYR A 262 18.56 -2.37 13.21
CA TYR A 262 18.39 -3.03 14.49
C TYR A 262 16.92 -3.34 14.76
N THR A 263 16.67 -4.54 15.29
CA THR A 263 15.38 -4.89 15.86
C THR A 263 15.54 -5.06 17.36
N ARG A 264 14.68 -4.41 18.14
CA ARG A 264 14.60 -4.58 19.59
C ARG A 264 13.19 -4.94 20.04
N GLN A 265 13.12 -5.57 21.20
CA GLN A 265 11.89 -5.81 21.97
C GLN A 265 12.14 -5.32 23.39
N ASN A 266 11.33 -4.38 23.86
CA ASN A 266 11.45 -3.79 25.19
C ASN A 266 12.86 -3.24 25.49
N GLY A 267 13.53 -2.64 24.50
CA GLY A 267 14.91 -2.14 24.63
C GLY A 267 16.00 -3.20 24.45
N PHE A 268 15.67 -4.50 24.47
CA PHE A 268 16.64 -5.57 24.28
C PHE A 268 16.87 -5.85 22.80
N LEU A 269 18.14 -5.91 22.37
CA LEU A 269 18.49 -6.32 21.01
C LEU A 269 17.96 -7.72 20.73
N ARG A 270 17.27 -7.86 19.60
CA ARG A 270 16.79 -9.15 19.05
C ARG A 270 17.72 -9.62 17.94
N ASP A 271 17.95 -8.75 16.96
CA ASP A 271 18.86 -8.98 15.85
C ASP A 271 19.34 -7.66 15.24
N ARG A 272 20.31 -7.81 14.34
CA ARG A 272 20.93 -6.73 13.57
C ARG A 272 21.06 -7.17 12.11
N SER A 273 20.96 -6.21 11.21
CA SER A 273 21.28 -6.39 9.79
C SER A 273 21.82 -5.11 9.16
N HIS A 274 21.94 -5.08 7.84
CA HIS A 274 22.56 -3.99 7.10
C HIS A 274 21.90 -3.81 5.74
N THR A 275 21.64 -2.57 5.31
CA THR A 275 20.97 -2.29 4.04
C THR A 275 21.76 -2.78 2.82
N GLY A 276 23.08 -2.90 2.93
CA GLY A 276 23.93 -3.50 1.89
C GLY A 276 23.68 -5.00 1.63
N ALA A 277 22.85 -5.66 2.43
CA ALA A 277 22.39 -7.02 2.15
C ALA A 277 21.31 -7.07 1.05
N MET A 278 20.78 -5.94 0.58
CA MET A 278 19.81 -5.90 -0.51
C MET A 278 20.33 -6.64 -1.75
N HIS A 279 19.51 -7.57 -2.27
CA HIS A 279 19.82 -8.26 -3.52
C HIS A 279 19.47 -7.39 -4.75
N LEU A 280 18.24 -6.91 -4.82
CA LEU A 280 17.75 -5.93 -5.78
C LEU A 280 17.80 -4.55 -5.16
N GLY A 281 18.56 -3.66 -5.78
CA GLY A 281 18.68 -2.26 -5.38
C GLY A 281 17.46 -1.41 -5.75
N ILE A 282 17.37 -0.26 -5.10
CA ILE A 282 16.31 0.75 -5.24
C ILE A 282 16.10 1.13 -6.71
N GLU A 283 17.19 1.33 -7.45
CA GLU A 283 17.15 1.83 -8.82
C GLU A 283 16.47 0.84 -9.78
N ARG A 284 16.80 -0.45 -9.64
CA ARG A 284 16.18 -1.51 -10.45
C ARG A 284 14.71 -1.69 -10.08
N THR A 285 14.39 -1.60 -8.79
CA THR A 285 13.02 -1.72 -8.31
C THR A 285 12.13 -0.61 -8.83
N VAL A 286 12.56 0.65 -8.71
CA VAL A 286 11.84 1.80 -9.24
C VAL A 286 11.68 1.69 -10.76
N SER A 287 12.76 1.36 -11.47
CA SER A 287 12.73 1.21 -12.93
C SER A 287 11.74 0.13 -13.38
N TRP A 288 11.80 -1.06 -12.78
CA TRP A 288 10.91 -2.15 -13.14
C TRP A 288 9.44 -1.84 -12.80
N LEU A 289 9.16 -1.35 -11.58
CA LEU A 289 7.78 -1.00 -11.21
C LEU A 289 7.22 0.09 -12.14
N SER A 290 8.03 1.10 -12.46
CA SER A 290 7.62 2.18 -13.37
C SER A 290 7.36 1.74 -14.81
N SER A 291 7.85 0.55 -15.21
CA SER A 291 7.59 -0.03 -16.54
C SER A 291 6.25 -0.78 -16.61
N VAL A 292 5.66 -1.07 -15.44
CA VAL A 292 4.35 -1.72 -15.33
C VAL A 292 3.29 -0.67 -14.99
N MET A 293 3.53 0.17 -13.98
CA MET A 293 2.58 1.17 -13.47
C MET A 293 3.25 2.55 -13.35
N THR A 294 2.48 3.63 -13.45
CA THR A 294 3.00 4.97 -13.13
C THR A 294 3.25 5.09 -11.63
N LEU A 295 4.45 5.58 -11.26
CA LEU A 295 4.79 5.96 -9.89
C LEU A 295 4.43 7.43 -9.66
N TYR A 296 3.96 7.76 -8.45
CA TYR A 296 3.49 9.08 -8.06
C TYR A 296 4.19 9.54 -6.77
N PRO A 297 4.32 10.87 -6.57
CA PRO A 297 4.77 11.42 -5.29
C PRO A 297 3.97 10.85 -4.11
N GLY A 298 4.65 10.39 -3.06
CA GLY A 298 4.05 9.76 -1.90
C GLY A 298 3.88 8.23 -2.00
N ASP A 299 4.12 7.63 -3.16
CA ASP A 299 4.20 6.17 -3.25
C ASP A 299 5.35 5.63 -2.39
N VAL A 300 5.11 4.50 -1.74
CA VAL A 300 6.07 3.87 -0.83
C VAL A 300 6.43 2.48 -1.34
N ILE A 301 7.72 2.22 -1.46
CA ILE A 301 8.29 0.92 -1.81
C ILE A 301 9.19 0.48 -0.68
N HIS A 302 8.89 -0.63 -0.01
CA HIS A 302 9.75 -1.18 1.03
C HIS A 302 10.52 -2.40 0.53
N MET A 303 11.83 -2.39 0.80
CA MET A 303 12.82 -3.16 0.05
C MET A 303 13.00 -4.61 0.53
N GLY A 304 12.07 -5.14 1.33
CA GLY A 304 12.17 -6.47 1.91
C GLY A 304 13.07 -6.51 3.15
N THR A 305 12.86 -7.53 4.00
CA THR A 305 13.74 -7.81 5.14
C THR A 305 15.18 -8.05 4.68
N MET A 306 16.14 -7.38 5.33
CA MET A 306 17.57 -7.57 5.08
C MET A 306 18.13 -8.81 5.78
N GLY A 307 17.28 -9.61 6.44
CA GLY A 307 17.69 -10.75 7.24
C GLY A 307 18.35 -10.32 8.54
N TYR A 308 19.31 -11.12 9.00
CA TYR A 308 20.15 -10.84 10.16
C TYR A 308 21.59 -11.27 9.89
N ASP A 309 22.57 -10.57 10.46
CA ASP A 309 24.01 -10.81 10.23
C ASP A 309 24.72 -11.59 11.37
N GLY A 310 23.95 -12.35 12.16
CA GLY A 310 24.42 -13.20 13.26
C GLY A 310 23.29 -14.02 13.89
N SER A 311 23.53 -14.70 15.01
CA SER A 311 22.44 -15.41 15.71
C SER A 311 21.50 -14.42 16.42
N PRO A 312 20.17 -14.57 16.33
CA PRO A 312 19.24 -13.81 17.17
C PRO A 312 19.57 -13.99 18.66
N THR A 313 19.41 -12.93 19.44
CA THR A 313 19.81 -12.90 20.86
C THR A 313 18.68 -13.26 21.83
N ILE A 314 17.43 -13.36 21.36
CA ILE A 314 16.25 -13.81 22.11
C ILE A 314 15.33 -14.68 21.23
N ASP A 315 14.57 -15.60 21.82
CA ASP A 315 13.54 -16.39 21.12
C ASP A 315 12.30 -15.52 20.90
N ALA A 316 12.21 -14.90 19.72
CA ALA A 316 11.50 -13.64 19.53
C ALA A 316 10.20 -13.71 18.71
N TRP A 317 9.48 -14.83 18.77
CA TRP A 317 8.33 -15.08 17.88
C TRP A 317 6.97 -15.08 18.59
N ALA A 318 6.92 -14.68 19.87
CA ALA A 318 5.71 -14.67 20.67
C ALA A 318 5.63 -13.36 21.51
N PRO A 319 5.25 -12.22 20.89
CA PRO A 319 5.12 -10.98 21.63
C PRO A 319 4.00 -11.06 22.67
N GLY A 320 4.26 -10.52 23.86
CA GLY A 320 3.28 -10.40 24.94
C GLY A 320 2.47 -9.12 24.84
N ALA A 321 1.33 -9.07 25.56
CA ALA A 321 0.57 -7.84 25.72
C ALA A 321 1.43 -6.75 26.37
N GLY A 322 1.52 -5.58 25.74
CA GLY A 322 2.30 -4.44 26.22
C GLY A 322 3.77 -4.44 25.81
N ASP A 323 4.25 -5.49 25.13
CA ASP A 323 5.60 -5.48 24.56
C ASP A 323 5.74 -4.36 23.52
N VAL A 324 6.88 -3.68 23.51
CA VAL A 324 7.20 -2.65 22.53
C VAL A 324 8.24 -3.18 21.56
N ILE A 325 7.92 -3.17 20.27
CA ILE A 325 8.90 -3.42 19.23
C ILE A 325 9.53 -2.12 18.78
N GLU A 326 10.81 -2.18 18.46
CA GLU A 326 11.58 -1.04 17.98
C GLU A 326 12.36 -1.47 16.74
N SER A 327 11.97 -0.89 15.61
CA SER A 327 12.60 -1.08 14.31
C SER A 327 13.44 0.16 14.02
N GLU A 328 14.76 0.02 14.00
CA GLU A 328 15.69 1.13 13.76
C GLU A 328 16.46 0.92 12.47
N ILE A 329 16.59 2.01 11.70
CA ILE A 329 17.58 2.13 10.63
C ILE A 329 18.44 3.35 10.93
N GLU A 330 19.75 3.16 10.89
CA GLU A 330 20.74 4.22 11.13
C GLU A 330 20.41 5.46 10.29
N ARG A 331 20.54 6.65 10.90
CA ARG A 331 20.22 7.98 10.30
C ARG A 331 18.76 8.21 9.91
N VAL A 332 17.92 7.19 9.84
CA VAL A 332 16.48 7.33 9.62
C VAL A 332 15.76 7.54 10.95
N GLY A 333 16.04 6.71 11.96
CA GLY A 333 15.47 6.81 13.30
C GLY A 333 14.86 5.50 13.80
N VAL A 334 14.23 5.57 14.97
CA VAL A 334 13.63 4.41 15.66
C VAL A 334 12.11 4.48 15.57
N LEU A 335 11.52 3.50 14.89
CA LEU A 335 10.08 3.28 14.82
C LEU A 335 9.65 2.38 15.98
N ARG A 336 8.86 2.92 16.90
CA ARG A 336 8.43 2.23 18.12
C ARG A 336 6.93 2.00 18.10
N ASN A 337 6.47 0.77 18.32
CA ASN A 337 5.05 0.43 18.34
C ASN A 337 4.77 -0.58 19.46
N PRO A 338 3.79 -0.32 20.34
CA PRO A 338 3.38 -1.28 21.36
C PRO A 338 2.46 -2.36 20.77
N PHE A 339 2.58 -3.59 21.26
CA PHE A 339 1.60 -4.63 21.06
C PHE A 339 0.44 -4.47 22.05
N VAL A 340 -0.77 -4.55 21.52
CA VAL A 340 -1.99 -4.58 22.33
C VAL A 340 -2.74 -5.86 22.00
N VAL A 341 -2.97 -6.71 23.00
CA VAL A 341 -3.86 -7.86 22.85
C VAL A 341 -5.28 -7.40 23.16
N MET A 342 -6.21 -7.71 22.26
CA MET A 342 -7.61 -7.31 22.31
C MET A 342 -8.48 -8.56 22.32
N ALA A 343 -9.44 -8.63 23.25
CA ALA A 343 -10.39 -9.74 23.30
C ALA A 343 -11.29 -9.73 22.06
N ALA A 344 -11.75 -10.91 21.62
CA ALA A 344 -12.55 -11.03 20.40
C ALA A 344 -13.86 -10.22 20.48
N GLU A 345 -14.46 -10.15 21.66
CA GLU A 345 -15.66 -9.35 21.96
C GLU A 345 -15.45 -7.83 21.90
N ASP A 346 -14.20 -7.38 22.08
CA ASP A 346 -13.79 -5.97 22.02
C ASP A 346 -13.37 -5.55 20.61
N GLU A 347 -13.23 -6.50 19.67
CA GLU A 347 -12.87 -6.21 18.30
C GLU A 347 -13.93 -5.38 17.59
N TRP A 348 -13.49 -4.32 16.92
CA TRP A 348 -14.35 -3.59 16.01
C TRP A 348 -14.74 -4.50 14.84
N ARG A 349 -16.05 -4.69 14.67
CA ARG A 349 -16.68 -5.34 13.52
C ARG A 349 -17.80 -4.46 13.00
N SER A 350 -18.12 -4.54 11.71
CA SER A 350 -19.16 -3.69 11.13
C SER A 350 -20.53 -3.90 11.78
N SER A 351 -20.84 -5.11 12.25
CA SER A 351 -22.05 -5.44 13.00
C SER A 351 -22.03 -5.01 14.48
N HIS A 352 -20.86 -4.66 15.02
CA HIS A 352 -20.64 -4.41 16.45
C HIS A 352 -19.68 -3.24 16.67
N THR A 353 -20.19 -2.00 16.60
CA THR A 353 -19.35 -0.78 16.63
C THR A 353 -19.39 -0.03 17.96
N GLU A 354 -20.47 -0.18 18.74
CA GLU A 354 -20.69 0.60 19.95
C GLU A 354 -19.59 0.37 21.01
N GLY A 355 -18.97 1.46 21.47
CA GLY A 355 -17.91 1.43 22.48
C GLY A 355 -16.55 0.93 22.00
N ARG A 356 -16.38 0.60 20.70
CA ARG A 356 -15.17 -0.02 20.16
C ARG A 356 -14.38 0.93 19.27
N VAL A 357 -13.07 0.73 19.22
CA VAL A 357 -12.15 1.55 18.41
C VAL A 357 -11.65 0.73 17.23
N HIS A 358 -11.83 1.27 16.02
CA HIS A 358 -11.33 0.62 14.81
C HIS A 358 -9.79 0.55 14.82
N PRO A 359 -9.17 -0.61 14.51
CA PRO A 359 -7.71 -0.78 14.57
C PRO A 359 -6.96 0.17 13.62
N ALA A 360 -7.39 0.25 12.35
CA ALA A 360 -6.76 1.12 11.37
C ALA A 360 -7.01 2.62 11.63
N PRO A 361 -5.97 3.47 11.70
CA PRO A 361 -6.13 4.93 11.81
C PRO A 361 -6.98 5.55 10.70
N VAL A 362 -6.75 5.16 9.44
CA VAL A 362 -7.49 5.72 8.28
C VAL A 362 -8.99 5.42 8.33
N ALA A 363 -9.40 4.30 8.91
CA ALA A 363 -10.82 3.98 9.08
C ALA A 363 -11.45 4.82 10.20
N ARG A 364 -10.72 5.10 11.30
CA ARG A 364 -11.18 6.01 12.35
C ARG A 364 -11.46 7.41 11.79
N GLU A 365 -10.60 7.91 10.91
CA GLU A 365 -10.81 9.20 10.25
C GLU A 365 -12.11 9.23 9.45
N LEU A 366 -12.43 8.15 8.73
CA LEU A 366 -13.66 8.05 7.94
C LEU A 366 -14.91 7.96 8.84
N ILE A 367 -14.81 7.29 9.98
CA ILE A 367 -15.86 7.26 11.01
C ILE A 367 -16.09 8.67 11.57
N ASP A 368 -15.01 9.40 11.89
CA ASP A 368 -15.08 10.74 12.50
C ASP A 368 -15.74 11.78 11.60
N VAL A 369 -15.61 11.66 10.27
CA VAL A 369 -16.23 12.56 9.29
C VAL A 369 -17.52 12.00 8.66
N ASP A 370 -18.11 10.95 9.27
CA ASP A 370 -19.34 10.28 8.85
C ASP A 370 -19.33 9.80 7.38
N ARG A 371 -18.17 9.34 6.90
CA ARG A 371 -17.96 8.79 5.55
C ARG A 371 -17.94 7.27 5.56
N LEU A 372 -19.03 6.67 6.00
CA LEU A 372 -19.15 5.22 6.19
C LEU A 372 -19.83 4.48 5.04
N ALA A 373 -20.40 5.22 4.08
CA ALA A 373 -21.11 4.64 2.96
C ALA A 373 -20.95 5.44 1.65
N LEU A 374 -20.97 4.73 0.54
CA LEU A 374 -21.19 5.26 -0.80
C LEU A 374 -22.70 5.46 -0.97
N ALA A 375 -23.14 6.71 -0.87
CA ALA A 375 -24.57 7.06 -0.84
C ALA A 375 -25.29 6.80 -2.18
N ASP A 376 -24.59 6.98 -3.30
CA ASP A 376 -25.11 6.80 -4.65
C ASP A 376 -24.12 5.99 -5.50
N PRO A 377 -24.47 4.75 -5.90
CA PRO A 377 -23.64 3.92 -6.78
C PRO A 377 -23.27 4.59 -8.10
N SER A 378 -24.15 5.44 -8.65
CA SER A 378 -23.90 6.12 -9.93
C SER A 378 -22.87 7.25 -9.84
N ALA A 379 -22.58 7.70 -8.61
CA ALA A 379 -21.55 8.71 -8.35
C ALA A 379 -20.14 8.10 -8.20
N TRP A 380 -20.02 6.77 -8.17
CA TRP A 380 -18.74 6.10 -8.09
C TRP A 380 -18.06 6.09 -9.47
N GLN A 381 -16.75 6.32 -9.45
CA GLN A 381 -15.88 6.25 -10.62
C GLN A 381 -14.59 5.51 -10.23
N PRO A 382 -13.92 4.82 -11.16
CA PRO A 382 -12.73 4.02 -10.86
C PRO A 382 -11.59 4.82 -10.20
N GLU A 383 -11.48 6.10 -10.51
CA GLU A 383 -10.46 7.01 -9.96
C GLU A 383 -10.65 7.29 -8.46
N LEU A 384 -11.85 7.01 -7.92
CA LEU A 384 -12.19 7.14 -6.51
C LEU A 384 -11.89 5.87 -5.71
N ALA A 385 -11.57 4.75 -6.37
CA ALA A 385 -11.23 3.51 -5.70
C ALA A 385 -9.99 3.69 -4.83
N ARG A 386 -10.07 3.26 -3.57
CA ARG A 386 -8.90 3.26 -2.67
C ARG A 386 -8.06 2.02 -2.88
N HIS A 387 -8.72 0.88 -3.01
CA HIS A 387 -8.08 -0.41 -3.25
C HIS A 387 -8.80 -1.17 -4.37
N PHE A 388 -8.02 -1.97 -5.09
CA PHE A 388 -8.52 -2.95 -6.03
C PHE A 388 -8.08 -4.34 -5.58
N TRP A 389 -9.03 -5.24 -5.33
CA TRP A 389 -8.83 -6.61 -4.89
C TRP A 389 -9.10 -7.56 -6.04
N MET A 390 -8.09 -8.35 -6.40
CA MET A 390 -8.18 -9.34 -7.46
C MET A 390 -8.28 -10.73 -6.89
N VAL A 391 -9.29 -11.48 -7.29
CA VAL A 391 -9.37 -12.92 -7.04
C VAL A 391 -8.81 -13.68 -8.24
N PHE A 392 -8.02 -14.71 -7.96
CA PHE A 392 -7.35 -15.54 -8.96
C PHE A 392 -7.91 -16.95 -8.94
N LYS A 393 -8.08 -17.55 -10.11
CA LYS A 393 -8.49 -18.95 -10.28
C LYS A 393 -9.76 -19.30 -9.47
N ASN A 394 -10.81 -18.49 -9.61
CA ASN A 394 -12.11 -18.68 -8.96
C ASN A 394 -13.08 -19.54 -9.80
N THR A 395 -12.57 -20.48 -10.59
CA THR A 395 -13.39 -21.37 -11.44
C THR A 395 -13.10 -22.83 -11.09
N GLN A 396 -13.88 -23.77 -11.64
CA GLN A 396 -13.75 -25.21 -11.37
C GLN A 396 -12.52 -25.89 -12.02
N SER A 397 -11.63 -25.13 -12.66
CA SER A 397 -10.50 -25.70 -13.40
C SER A 397 -9.26 -25.87 -12.52
N ASP A 398 -8.72 -27.09 -12.47
CA ASP A 398 -7.39 -27.40 -11.91
C ASP A 398 -6.25 -27.07 -12.91
N ALA A 399 -6.51 -26.21 -13.91
CA ALA A 399 -5.50 -25.75 -14.84
C ALA A 399 -4.29 -25.18 -14.08
N ASP A 400 -3.10 -25.42 -14.61
CA ASP A 400 -1.83 -24.88 -14.10
C ASP A 400 -1.32 -25.48 -12.76
N GLY A 401 -1.92 -26.59 -12.30
CA GLY A 401 -1.44 -27.32 -11.13
C GLY A 401 -1.81 -26.68 -9.78
N LEU A 402 -2.83 -25.82 -9.77
CA LEU A 402 -3.40 -25.22 -8.56
C LEU A 402 -4.75 -25.89 -8.24
N PRO A 403 -4.89 -26.65 -7.15
CA PRO A 403 -6.12 -27.38 -6.84
C PRO A 403 -7.27 -26.42 -6.48
N ALA A 404 -8.52 -26.77 -6.75
CA ALA A 404 -9.64 -26.00 -6.22
C ALA A 404 -9.59 -25.88 -4.67
N ARG A 405 -9.83 -24.67 -4.14
CA ARG A 405 -9.86 -24.38 -2.69
C ARG A 405 -11.29 -24.10 -2.23
N PRO A 406 -11.60 -24.06 -0.92
CA PRO A 406 -12.89 -23.54 -0.43
C PRO A 406 -12.87 -22.02 -0.19
N TYR A 407 -11.69 -21.37 -0.14
CA TYR A 407 -11.48 -19.94 0.08
C TYR A 407 -10.90 -19.24 -1.17
N PRO A 408 -11.02 -17.91 -1.30
CA PRO A 408 -10.48 -17.19 -2.45
C PRO A 408 -8.96 -17.05 -2.38
N ARG A 409 -8.32 -17.09 -3.56
CA ARG A 409 -6.95 -16.63 -3.76
C ARG A 409 -7.00 -15.16 -4.13
N PHE A 410 -6.56 -14.24 -3.27
CA PHE A 410 -6.82 -12.82 -3.48
C PHE A 410 -5.57 -11.95 -3.33
N LEU A 411 -5.31 -10.96 -4.19
CA LEU A 411 -4.28 -9.96 -3.94
C LEU A 411 -4.84 -8.57 -4.19
N ASN A 412 -4.41 -7.57 -3.41
CA ASN A 412 -4.69 -6.20 -3.80
C ASN A 412 -3.66 -5.70 -4.81
N ALA A 413 -4.17 -5.00 -5.82
CA ALA A 413 -3.41 -4.22 -6.77
C ALA A 413 -3.41 -2.73 -6.38
N PRO A 414 -2.53 -1.92 -6.97
CA PRO A 414 -2.70 -0.48 -6.98
C PRO A 414 -4.04 -0.11 -7.63
N ALA A 415 -4.82 0.76 -6.99
CA ALA A 415 -6.13 1.17 -7.53
C ALA A 415 -6.04 1.84 -8.91
N ARG A 416 -4.88 2.39 -9.29
CA ARG A 416 -4.64 2.96 -10.63
C ARG A 416 -4.53 1.93 -11.77
N ALA A 417 -4.52 0.64 -11.43
CA ALA A 417 -4.68 -0.40 -12.43
C ALA A 417 -6.12 -0.42 -13.00
N LEU A 418 -7.08 0.22 -12.32
CA LEU A 418 -8.45 0.41 -12.79
C LEU A 418 -8.55 1.58 -13.78
N ALA A 419 -9.41 1.42 -14.80
CA ALA A 419 -9.83 2.49 -15.70
C ALA A 419 -11.34 2.40 -15.97
N ALA A 420 -11.94 3.51 -16.36
CA ALA A 420 -13.36 3.54 -16.75
C ALA A 420 -13.57 3.02 -18.16
N SER A 421 -14.73 2.42 -18.43
CA SER A 421 -15.20 2.13 -19.80
C SER A 421 -14.98 3.32 -20.75
N GLY A 422 -14.46 3.04 -21.95
CA GLY A 422 -14.06 4.01 -22.95
C GLY A 422 -12.65 4.59 -22.76
N SER A 423 -11.89 4.12 -21.76
CA SER A 423 -10.49 4.53 -21.58
C SER A 423 -9.57 3.78 -22.54
N ALA A 424 -8.63 4.50 -23.13
CA ALA A 424 -7.55 3.86 -23.87
C ALA A 424 -6.62 3.10 -22.91
N VAL A 425 -6.23 1.88 -23.30
CA VAL A 425 -5.26 1.06 -22.57
C VAL A 425 -3.89 1.22 -23.21
N GLU A 426 -2.91 1.74 -22.45
CA GLU A 426 -1.54 1.87 -22.93
C GLU A 426 -0.79 0.55 -22.77
N ILE A 427 -0.40 -0.05 -23.89
CA ILE A 427 0.29 -1.34 -23.92
C ILE A 427 1.77 -1.13 -23.56
N PRO A 428 2.30 -1.81 -22.54
CA PRO A 428 3.72 -1.72 -22.20
C PRO A 428 4.58 -2.12 -23.39
N ALA A 429 5.65 -1.36 -23.67
CA ALA A 429 6.52 -1.59 -24.83
C ALA A 429 7.16 -2.99 -24.89
N ARG A 430 7.21 -3.69 -23.76
CA ARG A 430 7.75 -5.06 -23.65
C ARG A 430 6.71 -6.15 -23.96
N ALA A 431 5.42 -5.84 -23.95
CA ALA A 431 4.37 -6.83 -24.12
C ALA A 431 4.33 -7.28 -25.59
N ALA A 432 4.40 -8.59 -25.82
CA ALA A 432 4.21 -9.18 -27.15
C ALA A 432 2.79 -9.72 -27.34
N ASN A 433 2.18 -10.22 -26.27
CA ASN A 433 0.83 -10.79 -26.28
C ASN A 433 0.07 -10.35 -25.03
N LEU A 434 -1.18 -9.98 -25.23
CA LEU A 434 -2.14 -9.70 -24.16
C LEU A 434 -3.15 -10.84 -24.12
N SER A 435 -3.46 -11.31 -22.92
CA SER A 435 -4.65 -12.12 -22.70
C SER A 435 -5.74 -11.23 -22.11
N VAL A 436 -6.95 -11.41 -22.61
CA VAL A 436 -8.10 -10.57 -22.30
C VAL A 436 -9.22 -11.45 -21.76
N SER A 437 -9.76 -11.07 -20.60
CA SER A 437 -10.87 -11.75 -19.91
C SER A 437 -12.05 -10.81 -19.72
N CYS A 438 -13.26 -11.39 -19.66
CA CYS A 438 -14.43 -10.75 -19.08
C CYS A 438 -14.56 -11.21 -17.63
N GLU A 439 -14.80 -10.28 -16.71
CA GLU A 439 -14.87 -10.53 -15.27
C GLU A 439 -16.08 -9.83 -14.65
N LEU A 440 -16.58 -10.38 -13.56
CA LEU A 440 -17.57 -9.72 -12.72
C LEU A 440 -16.84 -9.06 -11.54
N ALA A 441 -17.12 -7.79 -11.28
CA ALA A 441 -16.60 -7.07 -10.12
C ALA A 441 -17.74 -6.53 -9.26
N CYS A 442 -17.54 -6.48 -7.95
CA CYS A 442 -18.39 -5.74 -7.03
C CYS A 442 -17.66 -4.51 -6.48
N VAL A 443 -18.45 -3.48 -6.14
CA VAL A 443 -17.94 -2.27 -5.48
C VAL A 443 -18.49 -2.22 -4.07
N ILE A 444 -17.60 -2.02 -3.10
CA ILE A 444 -17.95 -1.94 -1.69
C ILE A 444 -18.69 -0.63 -1.43
N GLY A 445 -19.88 -0.73 -0.86
CA GLY A 445 -20.74 0.40 -0.54
C GLY A 445 -20.61 0.90 0.88
N ARG A 446 -20.15 0.08 1.83
CA ARG A 446 -20.05 0.46 3.26
C ARG A 446 -18.77 -0.10 3.87
N LEU A 447 -18.27 0.55 4.93
CA LEU A 447 -17.10 0.07 5.65
C LEU A 447 -17.34 -1.35 6.19
N ALA A 448 -16.58 -2.32 5.68
CA ALA A 448 -16.78 -3.74 5.93
C ALA A 448 -15.55 -4.37 6.61
N ARG A 449 -15.75 -4.84 7.85
CA ARG A 449 -14.79 -5.65 8.61
C ARG A 449 -15.53 -6.70 9.43
N GLY A 450 -15.12 -7.95 9.28
CA GLY A 450 -15.73 -9.10 9.95
C GLY A 450 -17.18 -9.33 9.53
N VAL A 451 -17.51 -9.03 8.27
CA VAL A 451 -18.86 -9.19 7.69
C VAL A 451 -19.06 -10.64 7.27
N THR A 452 -20.22 -11.22 7.55
CA THR A 452 -20.53 -12.59 7.10
C THR A 452 -21.04 -12.63 5.66
N ALA A 453 -21.08 -13.80 5.03
CA ALA A 453 -21.60 -13.91 3.66
C ALA A 453 -23.09 -13.54 3.58
N GLU A 454 -23.86 -13.85 4.63
CA GLU A 454 -25.29 -13.51 4.72
C GLU A 454 -25.54 -12.00 4.82
N GLU A 455 -24.63 -11.28 5.47
CA GLU A 455 -24.70 -9.83 5.63
C GLU A 455 -24.13 -9.08 4.41
N ALA A 456 -23.40 -9.76 3.52
CA ALA A 456 -22.54 -9.12 2.54
C ALA A 456 -23.27 -8.19 1.56
N ALA A 457 -24.51 -8.54 1.19
CA ALA A 457 -25.33 -7.74 0.29
C ALA A 457 -25.55 -6.30 0.80
N ASP A 458 -25.60 -6.10 2.13
CA ASP A 458 -25.79 -4.76 2.73
C ASP A 458 -24.55 -3.86 2.62
N TYR A 459 -23.41 -4.43 2.27
CA TYR A 459 -22.12 -3.75 2.14
C TYR A 459 -21.65 -3.61 0.70
N ILE A 460 -22.37 -4.20 -0.28
CA ILE A 460 -22.07 -4.07 -1.70
C ILE A 460 -22.94 -2.96 -2.29
N ALA A 461 -22.31 -1.96 -2.92
CA ALA A 461 -23.03 -0.88 -3.61
C ALA A 461 -23.64 -1.33 -4.93
N GLY A 462 -22.97 -2.26 -5.62
CA GLY A 462 -23.41 -2.81 -6.89
C GLY A 462 -22.32 -3.67 -7.54
N TYR A 463 -22.61 -4.08 -8.77
CA TYR A 463 -21.74 -4.89 -9.61
C TYR A 463 -21.49 -4.21 -10.97
N ALA A 464 -20.39 -4.57 -11.62
CA ALA A 464 -20.04 -4.11 -12.95
C ALA A 464 -19.31 -5.21 -13.72
N ALA A 465 -19.50 -5.22 -15.04
CA ALA A 465 -18.65 -5.98 -15.95
C ALA A 465 -17.25 -5.32 -16.00
N MET A 466 -16.22 -6.15 -16.12
CA MET A 466 -14.84 -5.71 -16.20
C MET A 466 -14.11 -6.44 -17.33
N ILE A 467 -13.30 -5.71 -18.09
CA ILE A 467 -12.29 -6.28 -18.99
C ILE A 467 -10.97 -6.34 -18.22
N GLY A 468 -10.47 -7.55 -18.01
CA GLY A 468 -9.15 -7.79 -17.45
C GLY A 468 -8.13 -8.03 -18.56
N LEU A 469 -7.02 -7.31 -18.54
CA LEU A 469 -5.88 -7.54 -19.42
C LEU A 469 -4.69 -8.04 -18.60
N HIS A 470 -3.96 -9.02 -19.12
CA HIS A 470 -2.65 -9.38 -18.60
C HIS A 470 -1.66 -9.61 -19.75
N ASP A 471 -0.41 -9.21 -19.53
CA ASP A 471 0.66 -9.47 -20.49
C ASP A 471 1.17 -10.90 -20.31
N SER A 472 0.75 -11.78 -21.21
CA SER A 472 1.07 -13.20 -21.19
C SER A 472 2.49 -13.48 -21.69
N SER A 473 3.11 -12.53 -22.38
CA SER A 473 4.50 -12.67 -22.85
C SER A 473 5.53 -12.51 -21.74
N PHE A 474 5.14 -12.04 -20.55
CA PHE A 474 6.05 -12.04 -19.39
C PHE A 474 6.56 -13.46 -19.08
N ALA A 475 5.75 -14.49 -19.36
CA ALA A 475 6.17 -15.87 -19.18
C ALA A 475 7.48 -16.21 -19.93
N ASP A 476 7.77 -15.53 -21.05
CA ASP A 476 9.01 -15.71 -21.82
C ASP A 476 10.26 -15.15 -21.12
N ALA A 477 10.09 -14.25 -20.14
CA ALA A 477 11.17 -13.71 -19.33
C ALA A 477 11.65 -14.69 -18.23
N ILE A 478 10.95 -15.81 -18.06
CA ILE A 478 11.21 -16.80 -17.02
C ILE A 478 12.30 -17.76 -17.48
N LEU A 479 13.33 -17.92 -16.65
CA LEU A 479 14.45 -18.82 -16.93
C LEU A 479 14.15 -20.24 -16.42
N GLU A 480 14.32 -21.24 -17.27
CA GLU A 480 14.13 -22.65 -16.90
C GLU A 480 15.40 -23.28 -16.29
N PRO A 481 15.27 -24.22 -15.32
CA PRO A 481 14.02 -24.75 -14.78
C PRO A 481 13.33 -23.78 -13.81
N ALA A 482 12.02 -23.58 -13.99
CA ALA A 482 11.20 -22.73 -13.14
C ALA A 482 10.13 -23.54 -12.38
N THR A 483 9.84 -23.10 -11.16
CA THR A 483 8.71 -23.55 -10.33
C THR A 483 7.39 -23.03 -10.90
N PRO A 484 6.23 -23.67 -10.58
CA PRO A 484 4.92 -23.12 -10.93
C PRO A 484 4.70 -21.69 -10.42
N GLN A 485 5.23 -21.36 -9.23
CA GLN A 485 5.21 -20.01 -8.68
C GLN A 485 5.87 -18.99 -9.62
N GLU A 486 7.07 -19.29 -10.09
CA GLU A 486 7.81 -18.40 -11.00
C GLU A 486 7.05 -18.19 -12.30
N ARG A 487 6.34 -19.21 -12.80
CA ARG A 487 5.51 -19.14 -14.02
C ARG A 487 4.31 -18.22 -13.93
N HIS A 488 3.54 -18.32 -12.84
CA HIS A 488 2.22 -17.68 -12.78
C HIS A 488 2.20 -16.39 -11.96
N LEU A 489 3.17 -16.18 -11.07
CA LEU A 489 3.20 -14.95 -10.28
C LEU A 489 3.37 -13.69 -11.15
N PRO A 490 4.10 -13.71 -12.27
CA PRO A 490 4.11 -12.55 -13.15
C PRO A 490 2.76 -12.23 -13.80
N GLU A 491 1.93 -13.23 -14.13
CA GLU A 491 0.57 -13.00 -14.64
C GLU A 491 -0.25 -12.15 -13.66
N VAL A 492 -0.01 -12.30 -12.36
CA VAL A 492 -0.63 -11.46 -11.32
C VAL A 492 -0.16 -10.01 -11.42
N TYR A 493 1.15 -9.78 -11.58
CA TYR A 493 1.72 -8.43 -11.57
C TYR A 493 1.48 -7.67 -12.86
N THR A 494 1.40 -8.34 -14.00
CA THR A 494 1.14 -7.66 -15.28
C THR A 494 -0.25 -7.04 -15.33
N ARG A 495 -1.21 -7.57 -14.58
CA ARG A 495 -2.53 -6.94 -14.35
C ARG A 495 -2.48 -5.62 -13.59
N TRP A 496 -1.36 -5.30 -12.95
CA TRP A 496 -1.25 -4.05 -12.17
C TRP A 496 -0.88 -2.86 -13.04
N ALA A 497 -0.72 -3.08 -14.35
CA ALA A 497 -0.45 -2.00 -15.28
C ALA A 497 -1.60 -1.01 -15.34
N ASP A 498 -1.26 0.26 -15.57
CA ASP A 498 -2.25 1.34 -15.60
C ASP A 498 -3.31 1.06 -16.69
N GLY A 499 -4.57 1.01 -16.29
CA GLY A 499 -5.71 0.78 -17.19
C GLY A 499 -5.91 -0.67 -17.65
N PHE A 500 -5.17 -1.65 -17.13
CA PHE A 500 -5.35 -3.06 -17.50
C PHE A 500 -6.63 -3.70 -16.93
N ASN A 501 -7.43 -2.94 -16.19
CA ASN A 501 -8.66 -3.41 -15.56
C ASN A 501 -9.76 -2.38 -15.85
N VAL A 502 -10.38 -2.49 -17.01
CA VAL A 502 -11.41 -1.54 -17.46
C VAL A 502 -12.75 -1.97 -16.90
N ILE A 503 -13.39 -1.12 -16.09
CA ILE A 503 -14.64 -1.44 -15.40
C ILE A 503 -15.80 -0.60 -15.96
N GLY A 504 -16.93 -1.27 -16.17
CA GLY A 504 -18.18 -0.67 -16.61
C GLY A 504 -18.88 0.15 -15.52
N ALA A 505 -20.03 0.71 -15.89
CA ALA A 505 -20.87 1.45 -14.95
C ALA A 505 -21.47 0.52 -13.88
N LEU A 506 -21.53 1.00 -12.64
CA LEU A 506 -22.05 0.26 -11.51
C LEU A 506 -23.58 0.14 -11.58
N ALA A 507 -24.10 -1.08 -11.40
CA ALA A 507 -25.52 -1.36 -11.38
C ALA A 507 -25.90 -2.29 -10.21
N ARG A 508 -27.19 -2.27 -9.83
CA ARG A 508 -27.74 -3.32 -8.96
C ARG A 508 -27.85 -4.61 -9.77
N PHE A 509 -27.52 -5.73 -9.15
CA PHE A 509 -27.42 -7.00 -9.83
C PHE A 509 -27.84 -8.12 -8.90
N ASP A 510 -28.92 -8.79 -9.25
CA ASP A 510 -29.48 -9.89 -8.49
C ASP A 510 -28.90 -11.22 -9.01
N ASP A 511 -28.66 -12.18 -8.12
CA ASP A 511 -28.16 -13.53 -8.44
C ASP A 511 -26.93 -13.56 -9.37
N PRO A 512 -25.77 -13.01 -8.94
CA PRO A 512 -24.61 -12.73 -9.79
C PRO A 512 -23.98 -13.96 -10.48
N LEU A 513 -24.36 -15.18 -10.09
CA LEU A 513 -23.83 -16.44 -10.62
C LEU A 513 -24.72 -17.10 -11.70
N THR A 514 -25.72 -16.40 -12.25
CA THR A 514 -26.70 -17.00 -13.17
C THR A 514 -26.75 -16.34 -14.54
N HIS A 515 -25.73 -15.55 -14.89
CA HIS A 515 -25.74 -14.68 -16.06
C HIS A 515 -24.76 -15.16 -17.11
N GLU A 516 -25.16 -15.05 -18.37
CA GLU A 516 -24.24 -15.27 -19.49
C GLU A 516 -23.40 -14.01 -19.71
N PHE A 517 -22.21 -14.19 -20.27
CA PHE A 517 -21.35 -13.10 -20.68
C PHE A 517 -20.81 -13.32 -22.09
N SER A 518 -20.42 -12.23 -22.74
CA SER A 518 -19.69 -12.25 -23.99
C SER A 518 -18.47 -11.34 -23.94
N LEU A 519 -17.41 -11.74 -24.64
CA LEU A 519 -16.22 -10.94 -24.86
C LEU A 519 -15.94 -10.95 -26.36
N SER A 520 -15.68 -9.78 -26.93
CA SER A 520 -15.32 -9.64 -28.33
C SER A 520 -14.16 -8.66 -28.47
N ILE A 521 -13.22 -9.00 -29.33
CA ILE A 521 -12.11 -8.13 -29.72
C ILE A 521 -12.24 -7.93 -31.22
N SER A 522 -12.35 -6.67 -31.64
CA SER A 522 -12.49 -6.30 -33.05
C SER A 522 -11.36 -6.94 -33.86
N GLU A 523 -11.72 -7.54 -35.01
CA GLU A 523 -10.77 -8.20 -35.92
C GLU A 523 -10.05 -9.45 -35.39
N VAL A 524 -10.24 -9.82 -34.12
CA VAL A 524 -9.64 -11.02 -33.51
C VAL A 524 -10.66 -12.13 -33.31
N GLY A 525 -11.81 -11.84 -32.70
CA GLY A 525 -12.86 -12.83 -32.48
C GLY A 525 -13.76 -12.53 -31.29
N SER A 526 -14.67 -13.46 -31.00
CA SER A 526 -15.60 -13.37 -29.87
C SER A 526 -15.74 -14.71 -29.16
N MET A 527 -16.03 -14.66 -27.88
CA MET A 527 -16.33 -15.81 -27.04
C MET A 527 -17.51 -15.53 -26.11
N GLN A 528 -18.09 -16.59 -25.55
CA GLN A 528 -19.18 -16.55 -24.58
C GLN A 528 -18.85 -17.46 -23.41
N GLY A 529 -19.45 -17.19 -22.26
CA GLY A 529 -19.38 -18.05 -21.08
C GLY A 529 -20.44 -17.66 -20.06
N SER A 530 -20.31 -18.21 -18.85
CA SER A 530 -21.31 -17.99 -17.80
C SER A 530 -20.67 -17.61 -16.46
N THR A 531 -21.29 -16.70 -15.72
CA THR A 531 -20.87 -16.39 -14.34
C THR A 531 -21.15 -17.55 -13.38
N ALA A 532 -21.92 -18.55 -13.80
CA ALA A 532 -22.09 -19.82 -13.09
C ALA A 532 -20.79 -20.65 -12.96
N GLU A 533 -19.75 -20.27 -13.71
CA GLU A 533 -18.40 -20.84 -13.57
C GLU A 533 -17.72 -20.46 -12.27
N TYR A 534 -18.10 -19.33 -11.65
CA TYR A 534 -17.49 -18.89 -10.41
C TYR A 534 -17.80 -19.86 -9.28
N ARG A 535 -16.76 -20.25 -8.56
CA ARG A 535 -16.88 -21.15 -7.41
C ARG A 535 -17.30 -20.39 -6.16
N LEU A 536 -16.79 -19.17 -5.99
CA LEU A 536 -17.18 -18.27 -4.92
C LEU A 536 -17.86 -17.03 -5.50
N ASP A 537 -18.98 -16.65 -4.88
CA ASP A 537 -19.59 -15.36 -5.14
C ASP A 537 -18.88 -14.21 -4.41
N ALA A 538 -19.30 -12.98 -4.73
CA ALA A 538 -18.80 -11.78 -4.08
C ALA A 538 -18.99 -11.80 -2.55
N ALA A 539 -20.09 -12.39 -2.05
CA ALA A 539 -20.41 -12.41 -0.64
C ALA A 539 -19.40 -13.27 0.15
N GLN A 540 -19.10 -14.46 -0.36
CA GLN A 540 -18.11 -15.37 0.22
C GLN A 540 -16.70 -14.79 0.15
N ILE A 541 -16.33 -14.17 -0.98
CA ILE A 541 -15.03 -13.49 -1.13
C ILE A 541 -14.90 -12.35 -0.12
N MET A 542 -15.91 -11.49 -0.04
CA MET A 542 -15.92 -10.34 0.86
C MET A 542 -15.87 -10.76 2.32
N ALA A 543 -16.63 -11.80 2.69
CA ALA A 543 -16.61 -12.34 4.05
C ALA A 543 -15.20 -12.83 4.44
N PHE A 544 -14.53 -13.52 3.52
CA PHE A 544 -13.17 -14.02 3.75
C PHE A 544 -12.14 -12.90 3.91
N ILE A 545 -12.11 -11.93 2.99
CA ILE A 545 -11.16 -10.81 3.04
C ILE A 545 -11.43 -9.94 4.27
N SER A 546 -12.70 -9.62 4.51
CA SER A 546 -13.10 -8.66 5.55
C SER A 546 -12.80 -9.15 6.96
N GLN A 547 -12.54 -10.44 7.17
CA GLN A 547 -12.26 -11.02 8.47
C GLN A 547 -11.12 -10.31 9.22
N TYR A 548 -10.05 -9.93 8.50
CA TYR A 548 -8.90 -9.24 9.10
C TYR A 548 -8.45 -7.99 8.35
N ILE A 549 -9.01 -7.73 7.16
CA ILE A 549 -8.70 -6.57 6.34
C ILE A 549 -9.96 -5.73 6.22
N THR A 550 -9.88 -4.43 6.48
CA THR A 550 -11.05 -3.56 6.26
C THR A 550 -11.20 -3.23 4.77
N LEU A 551 -12.40 -3.46 4.25
CA LEU A 551 -12.82 -3.01 2.94
C LEU A 551 -13.54 -1.67 3.06
N PHE A 552 -13.11 -0.69 2.26
CA PHE A 552 -13.59 0.68 2.34
C PHE A 552 -14.68 0.95 1.31
N PRO A 553 -15.62 1.90 1.58
CA PRO A 553 -16.53 2.37 0.55
C PRO A 553 -15.76 2.83 -0.70
N GLY A 554 -16.13 2.29 -1.85
CA GLY A 554 -15.51 2.51 -3.15
C GLY A 554 -14.40 1.52 -3.53
N ASP A 555 -14.00 0.61 -2.64
CA ASP A 555 -13.08 -0.48 -3.00
C ASP A 555 -13.73 -1.40 -4.04
N VAL A 556 -12.91 -1.92 -4.96
CA VAL A 556 -13.35 -2.85 -6.01
C VAL A 556 -12.85 -4.24 -5.70
N VAL A 557 -13.70 -5.25 -5.85
CA VAL A 557 -13.33 -6.67 -5.74
C VAL A 557 -13.75 -7.39 -7.03
N THR A 558 -12.79 -7.82 -7.87
CA THR A 558 -13.09 -8.71 -9.00
C THR A 558 -13.18 -10.15 -8.54
N LEU A 559 -14.13 -10.90 -9.11
CA LEU A 559 -14.29 -12.35 -8.90
C LEU A 559 -13.26 -13.16 -9.70
N GLY A 560 -12.45 -12.50 -10.53
CA GLY A 560 -11.37 -13.09 -11.32
C GLY A 560 -11.79 -13.45 -12.74
N ALA A 561 -10.80 -13.89 -13.53
CA ALA A 561 -11.04 -14.30 -14.91
C ALA A 561 -11.88 -15.58 -14.96
N THR A 562 -12.86 -15.58 -15.87
CA THR A 562 -13.60 -16.77 -16.29
C THR A 562 -12.68 -17.74 -17.05
N SER A 563 -13.14 -18.98 -17.31
CA SER A 563 -12.28 -20.04 -17.84
C SER A 563 -11.73 -19.79 -19.25
N GLN A 564 -12.40 -18.99 -20.07
CA GLN A 564 -11.90 -18.62 -21.40
C GLN A 564 -11.48 -17.15 -21.50
N GLN A 565 -10.47 -16.94 -22.34
CA GLN A 565 -9.78 -15.68 -22.59
C GLN A 565 -9.47 -15.58 -24.08
N LEU A 566 -9.36 -14.36 -24.60
CA LEU A 566 -8.90 -14.10 -25.95
C LEU A 566 -7.45 -13.60 -25.92
N THR A 567 -6.65 -13.99 -26.91
CA THR A 567 -5.28 -13.49 -27.06
C THR A 567 -5.23 -12.41 -28.13
N LEU A 568 -4.64 -11.27 -27.79
CA LEU A 568 -4.42 -10.13 -28.67
C LEU A 568 -2.90 -9.90 -28.81
N PRO A 569 -2.33 -10.10 -30.01
CA PRO A 569 -0.95 -9.70 -30.31
C PRO A 569 -0.77 -8.19 -30.15
N ALA A 570 0.27 -7.77 -29.43
CA ALA A 570 0.48 -6.35 -29.09
C ALA A 570 0.77 -5.46 -30.32
N ASP A 571 1.36 -6.04 -31.37
CA ASP A 571 1.64 -5.35 -32.65
C ASP A 571 0.37 -5.00 -33.44
N ASN A 572 -0.73 -5.70 -33.17
CA ASN A 572 -2.03 -5.50 -33.82
C ASN A 572 -3.04 -4.78 -32.91
N ALA A 573 -2.65 -4.32 -31.73
CA ALA A 573 -3.60 -3.85 -30.72
C ALA A 573 -3.96 -2.36 -30.84
N ASP A 574 -3.22 -1.58 -31.65
CA ASP A 574 -3.49 -0.15 -31.85
C ASP A 574 -4.85 0.07 -32.51
N GLY A 575 -5.71 0.87 -31.88
CA GLY A 575 -7.07 1.16 -32.36
C GLY A 575 -8.07 0.00 -32.27
N ILE A 576 -7.71 -1.13 -31.67
CA ILE A 576 -8.62 -2.28 -31.49
C ILE A 576 -9.54 -2.04 -30.29
N ALA A 577 -10.85 -2.08 -30.54
CA ALA A 577 -11.86 -2.06 -29.49
C ALA A 577 -12.08 -3.46 -28.90
N ILE A 578 -12.09 -3.54 -27.57
CA ILE A 578 -12.46 -4.72 -26.79
C ILE A 578 -13.83 -4.44 -26.21
N HIS A 579 -14.78 -5.35 -26.33
CA HIS A 579 -16.12 -5.18 -25.78
C HIS A 579 -16.48 -6.40 -24.94
N ALA A 580 -16.94 -6.17 -23.72
CA ALA A 580 -17.47 -7.21 -22.86
C ALA A 580 -18.85 -6.85 -22.32
N GLU A 581 -19.71 -7.87 -22.22
CA GLU A 581 -21.08 -7.74 -21.74
C GLU A 581 -21.38 -8.89 -20.79
N ILE A 582 -22.04 -8.58 -19.68
CA ILE A 582 -22.65 -9.56 -18.79
C ILE A 582 -24.14 -9.23 -18.77
N ASP A 583 -24.99 -10.21 -19.06
CA ASP A 583 -26.43 -10.01 -19.13
C ASP A 583 -26.95 -9.29 -17.86
N GLY A 584 -27.66 -8.18 -18.05
CA GLY A 584 -28.21 -7.38 -16.94
C GLY A 584 -27.27 -6.31 -16.36
N LEU A 585 -26.02 -6.23 -16.81
CA LEU A 585 -25.09 -5.14 -16.48
C LEU A 585 -24.84 -4.23 -17.69
N PRO A 586 -24.48 -2.95 -17.47
CA PRO A 586 -23.97 -2.10 -18.54
C PRO A 586 -22.72 -2.72 -19.19
N ALA A 587 -22.69 -2.73 -20.51
CA ALA A 587 -21.52 -3.17 -21.26
C ALA A 587 -20.30 -2.29 -21.00
N VAL A 588 -19.12 -2.87 -21.20
CA VAL A 588 -17.82 -2.21 -21.04
C VAL A 588 -17.04 -2.30 -22.35
N GLU A 589 -16.40 -1.18 -22.72
CA GLU A 589 -15.56 -1.04 -23.90
C GLU A 589 -14.18 -0.52 -23.51
#